data_AF-A0A433T0M7-F1
#
_entry.id   AF-A0A433T0M7-F1
#
_cell.length_a   1.000
_cell.length_b   1.000
_cell.length_c   1.000
_cell.angle_alpha   90.00
_cell.angle_beta   90.00
_cell.angle_gamma   90.00
#
_symmetry.space_group_name_H-M   'P 1'
#
loop_
_entity.id
_entity.type
_entity.pdbx_description
1 polymer ?
#
loop_
_entity_poly.entity_id
_entity_poly.type
_entity_poly.pdbx_seq_one_letter_code
_entity_poly.pdbx_strand_id
1 'polypeptide(L)'
;MQGEPVDISGVEDCVMILYQADSDKSSNKWRASECYMAYRFVCEVKAACNVHIYGKNCSVCSLHCRGPNNTCEESNGTCLLGCDMGYQGSKCEDKCANNTYGENCTNRCSVGCVGSTCNHVTGICEDGCYVGYQGNFCVTDHWKRATSTL
;
A
#
# COMPACT_ATOMS: atom_id res chain seq x y z
N MET A 1 -22.56 49.07 11.71
CA MET A 1 -23.50 48.12 11.10
C MET A 1 -23.46 46.86 11.94
N GLN A 2 -24.63 46.42 12.41
CA GLN A 2 -24.79 45.31 13.35
C GLN A 2 -24.34 44.01 12.65
N GLY A 3 -23.37 43.30 13.23
CA GLY A 3 -23.03 41.94 12.82
C GLY A 3 -23.68 40.98 13.81
N GLU A 4 -24.49 40.05 13.32
CA GLU A 4 -25.11 39.01 14.13
C GLU A 4 -24.07 38.01 14.66
N PRO A 5 -24.30 37.36 15.83
CA PRO A 5 -23.40 36.34 16.32
C PRO A 5 -23.47 35.09 15.42
N VAL A 6 -22.32 34.64 14.93
CA VAL A 6 -22.19 33.37 14.22
C VAL A 6 -22.14 32.26 15.28
N ASP A 7 -23.10 31.34 15.23
CA ASP A 7 -23.10 30.14 16.06
C ASP A 7 -21.92 29.25 15.65
N ILE A 8 -20.98 29.06 16.59
CA ILE A 8 -19.76 28.26 16.42
C ILE A 8 -19.80 26.98 17.26
N SER A 9 -20.99 26.47 17.58
CA SER A 9 -21.10 25.14 18.19
C SER A 9 -20.46 24.09 17.27
N GLY A 10 -19.26 23.61 17.63
CA GLY A 10 -18.56 22.52 16.95
C GLY A 10 -17.13 22.79 16.48
N VAL A 11 -16.50 23.90 16.85
CA VAL A 11 -15.08 24.16 16.58
C VAL A 11 -14.27 24.10 17.88
N GLU A 12 -14.05 22.89 18.37
CA GLU A 12 -12.85 22.54 19.14
C GLU A 12 -11.85 22.18 18.02
N ASP A 13 -10.78 22.91 17.70
CA ASP A 13 -9.67 23.26 18.57
C ASP A 13 -8.89 24.51 18.11
N CYS A 14 -8.79 25.50 19.00
CA CYS A 14 -7.73 26.50 18.97
C CYS A 14 -6.96 26.38 20.29
N VAL A 15 -5.73 25.86 20.25
CA VAL A 15 -4.88 25.88 21.43
C VAL A 15 -4.33 27.29 21.62
N MET A 16 -4.81 27.95 22.69
CA MET A 16 -4.28 29.22 23.18
C MET A 16 -2.99 28.97 23.97
N ILE A 17 -1.84 29.42 23.46
CA ILE A 17 -0.60 29.40 24.24
C ILE A 17 -0.47 30.76 24.97
N LEU A 18 -0.53 30.73 26.29
CA LEU A 18 -0.16 31.88 27.12
C LEU A 18 1.36 32.01 27.10
N TYR A 19 1.88 33.16 26.67
CA TYR A 19 3.24 33.57 27.01
C TYR A 19 3.17 34.62 28.11
N GLN A 20 4.05 34.50 29.12
CA GLN A 20 4.20 35.55 30.12
C GLN A 20 4.56 36.86 29.41
N ALA A 21 3.71 37.86 29.61
CA ALA A 21 3.94 39.22 29.16
C ALA A 21 4.93 39.89 30.11
N ASP A 22 6.05 40.34 29.58
CA ASP A 22 6.75 41.52 30.08
C ASP A 22 6.95 42.43 28.86
N SER A 23 6.51 43.69 28.81
CA SER A 23 6.06 44.59 29.86
C SER A 23 5.28 45.75 29.22
N ASP A 24 3.97 45.59 29.01
CA ASP A 24 3.05 46.74 29.02
C ASP A 24 1.62 46.27 29.29
N LYS A 25 1.18 46.41 30.53
CA LYS A 25 -0.14 46.02 31.01
C LYS A 25 -1.18 47.02 30.52
N SER A 26 -1.85 46.78 29.38
CA SER A 26 -3.21 47.30 29.10
C SER A 26 -3.75 47.08 27.68
N SER A 27 -3.03 46.46 26.74
CA SER A 27 -3.60 46.21 25.42
C SER A 27 -3.43 44.76 24.97
N ASN A 28 -4.54 44.02 24.92
CA ASN A 28 -4.66 42.76 24.19
C ASN A 28 -4.51 43.05 22.69
N LYS A 29 -3.28 43.29 22.22
CA LYS A 29 -2.97 43.51 20.81
C LYS A 29 -2.54 42.19 20.17
N TRP A 30 -3.42 41.68 19.32
CA TRP A 30 -3.19 40.51 18.50
C TRP A 30 -2.42 40.91 17.25
N ARG A 31 -1.31 40.24 16.95
CA ARG A 31 -0.74 40.22 15.60
C ARG A 31 -0.83 38.80 15.07
N ALA A 32 -1.64 38.61 14.03
CA ALA A 32 -1.59 37.42 13.22
C ALA A 32 -0.34 37.52 12.34
N SER A 33 0.78 36.95 12.77
CA SER A 33 1.87 36.60 11.86
C SER A 33 1.57 35.20 11.33
N GLU A 34 1.35 35.13 10.02
CA GLU A 34 1.20 33.94 9.18
C GLU A 34 1.91 32.71 9.78
N CYS A 35 1.14 31.69 10.16
CA CYS A 35 1.66 30.44 10.72
C CYS A 35 2.59 29.76 9.71
N TYR A 36 3.89 29.92 9.98
CA TYR A 36 4.97 29.28 9.27
C TYR A 36 4.84 27.76 9.38
N MET A 37 4.96 27.10 8.23
CA MET A 37 4.83 25.66 8.07
C MET A 37 5.79 24.89 8.97
N ALA A 38 5.26 24.09 9.91
CA ALA A 38 6.01 23.05 10.61
C ALA A 38 5.08 21.94 11.14
N TYR A 39 4.90 20.93 10.30
CA TYR A 39 4.69 19.50 10.59
C TYR A 39 4.63 19.09 12.08
N ARG A 40 3.44 18.70 12.55
CA ARG A 40 3.22 17.50 13.40
C ARG A 40 1.73 17.27 13.60
N PHE A 41 1.34 16.06 13.25
CA PHE A 41 0.03 15.42 13.37
C PHE A 41 -0.73 15.81 14.65
N VAL A 42 -1.80 16.58 14.50
CA VAL A 42 -2.89 16.70 15.49
C VAL A 42 -4.15 16.28 14.74
N CYS A 43 -4.72 15.13 15.13
CA CYS A 43 -5.95 14.60 14.54
C CYS A 43 -7.16 15.20 15.25
N GLU A 44 -7.55 16.42 14.89
CA GLU A 44 -8.81 17.04 15.33
C GLU A 44 -9.56 17.64 14.14
N VAL A 45 -9.79 16.82 13.12
CA VAL A 45 -10.89 17.00 12.17
C VAL A 45 -11.22 15.60 11.66
N LYS A 46 -12.50 15.30 11.36
CA LYS A 46 -12.84 14.27 10.36
C LYS A 46 -12.19 14.67 9.04
N ALA A 47 -10.89 14.46 8.90
CA ALA A 47 -10.23 14.44 7.62
C ALA A 47 -10.95 13.34 6.86
N ALA A 48 -11.66 13.71 5.80
CA ALA A 48 -12.02 12.75 4.77
C ALA A 48 -10.75 11.94 4.52
N CYS A 49 -10.78 10.68 4.96
CA CYS A 49 -9.66 9.79 4.83
C CYS A 49 -9.30 9.81 3.35
N ASN A 50 -8.07 10.22 3.01
CA ASN A 50 -7.59 10.14 1.64
C ASN A 50 -7.90 8.73 1.13
N VAL A 51 -8.22 8.60 -0.16
CA VAL A 51 -8.44 7.28 -0.76
C VAL A 51 -7.22 6.40 -0.42
N HIS A 52 -7.43 5.10 -0.18
CA HIS A 52 -6.37 4.09 0.09
C HIS A 52 -5.92 3.92 1.55
N ILE A 53 -6.75 4.27 2.54
CA ILE A 53 -6.51 3.91 3.95
C ILE A 53 -7.72 3.19 4.57
N TYR A 54 -7.49 2.38 5.60
CA TYR A 54 -8.50 1.56 6.28
C TYR A 54 -8.30 1.54 7.81
N GLY A 55 -9.37 1.23 8.52
CA GLY A 55 -9.41 1.05 9.96
C GLY A 55 -9.28 2.36 10.76
N LYS A 56 -9.48 2.25 12.08
CA LYS A 56 -9.43 3.39 13.01
C LYS A 56 -8.04 4.03 13.15
N ASN A 57 -7.00 3.33 12.69
CA ASN A 57 -5.61 3.77 12.73
C ASN A 57 -5.13 4.33 11.38
N CYS A 58 -6.02 4.52 10.40
CA CYS A 58 -5.67 5.04 9.07
C CYS A 58 -4.54 4.25 8.38
N SER A 59 -4.57 2.92 8.49
CA SER A 59 -3.57 2.04 7.87
C SER A 59 -3.69 2.10 6.35
N VAL A 60 -2.58 2.12 5.62
CA VAL A 60 -2.61 2.23 4.16
C VAL A 60 -2.97 0.89 3.53
N CYS A 61 -3.83 0.89 2.51
CA CYS A 61 -4.10 -0.27 1.66
C CYS A 61 -2.79 -0.81 1.07
N SER A 62 -2.71 -2.12 0.86
CA SER A 62 -1.56 -2.73 0.19
C SER A 62 -1.37 -2.14 -1.20
N LEU A 63 -0.12 -1.89 -1.58
CA LEU A 63 0.25 -1.46 -2.94
C LEU A 63 0.01 -2.53 -4.01
N HIS A 64 -0.40 -3.74 -3.61
CA HIS A 64 -0.68 -4.87 -4.50
C HIS A 64 -2.18 -5.20 -4.59
N CYS A 65 -3.05 -4.33 -4.05
CA CYS A 65 -4.46 -4.40 -4.38
C CYS A 65 -4.64 -4.05 -5.86
N ARG A 66 -5.35 -4.92 -6.59
CA ARG A 66 -5.55 -4.75 -8.03
C ARG A 66 -6.34 -3.48 -8.34
N GLY A 67 -5.97 -2.84 -9.45
CA GLY A 67 -6.73 -1.74 -10.04
C GLY A 67 -6.24 -0.35 -9.63
N PRO A 68 -6.95 0.71 -10.06
CA PRO A 68 -6.48 2.07 -9.86
C PRO A 68 -6.34 2.39 -8.38
N ASN A 69 -5.18 2.94 -8.07
CA ASN A 69 -4.80 3.44 -6.76
C ASN A 69 -4.84 2.41 -5.60
N ASN A 70 -4.90 1.10 -5.86
CA ASN A 70 -4.82 0.08 -4.81
C ASN A 70 -5.97 0.15 -3.78
N THR A 71 -7.20 0.26 -4.27
CA THR A 71 -8.39 0.44 -3.42
C THR A 71 -8.69 -0.79 -2.56
N CYS A 72 -8.96 -0.57 -1.27
CA CYS A 72 -9.33 -1.60 -0.32
C CYS A 72 -10.54 -1.18 0.54
N GLU A 73 -11.16 -2.17 1.20
CA GLU A 73 -12.28 -2.01 2.11
C GLU A 73 -11.88 -1.14 3.31
N GLU A 74 -12.58 -0.03 3.51
CA GLU A 74 -12.25 0.97 4.54
C GLU A 74 -12.29 0.40 5.97
N SER A 75 -13.09 -0.64 6.21
CA SER A 75 -13.25 -1.22 7.55
C SER A 75 -12.09 -2.13 7.96
N ASN A 76 -11.51 -2.89 7.02
CA ASN A 76 -10.59 -3.99 7.35
C ASN A 76 -9.35 -4.11 6.45
N GLY A 77 -9.28 -3.34 5.36
CA GLY A 77 -8.14 -3.32 4.45
C GLY A 77 -8.15 -4.38 3.35
N THR A 78 -9.24 -5.11 3.17
CA THR A 78 -9.36 -6.16 2.14
C THR A 78 -9.39 -5.54 0.74
N CYS A 79 -8.55 -6.00 -0.18
CA CYS A 79 -8.52 -5.47 -1.53
C CYS A 79 -9.82 -5.78 -2.29
N LEU A 80 -10.50 -4.75 -2.80
CA LEU A 80 -11.84 -4.88 -3.38
C LEU A 80 -11.85 -5.61 -4.73
N LEU A 81 -10.74 -5.52 -5.47
CA LEU A 81 -10.60 -6.12 -6.81
C LEU A 81 -9.64 -7.32 -6.82
N GLY A 82 -9.32 -7.86 -5.65
CA GLY A 82 -8.31 -8.90 -5.49
C GLY A 82 -6.88 -8.35 -5.63
N CYS A 83 -5.95 -9.23 -5.96
CA CYS A 83 -4.51 -8.93 -5.93
C CYS A 83 -3.90 -8.77 -7.32
N ASP A 84 -2.84 -7.97 -7.39
CA ASP A 84 -1.95 -7.96 -8.54
C ASP A 84 -1.32 -9.34 -8.77
N MET A 85 -0.86 -9.58 -9.99
CA MET A 85 -0.21 -10.83 -10.34
C MET A 85 0.99 -11.10 -9.42
N GLY A 86 1.11 -12.35 -8.96
CA GLY A 86 2.16 -12.75 -8.04
C GLY A 86 1.90 -12.47 -6.56
N TYR A 87 0.73 -11.95 -6.20
CA TYR A 87 0.30 -11.72 -4.82
C TYR A 87 -1.03 -12.41 -4.51
N GLN A 88 -1.25 -12.69 -3.23
CA GLN A 88 -2.44 -13.38 -2.71
C GLN A 88 -2.78 -12.94 -1.29
N GLY A 89 -3.88 -13.49 -0.76
CA GLY A 89 -4.44 -13.11 0.53
C GLY A 89 -5.45 -11.98 0.42
N SER A 90 -6.25 -11.75 1.45
CA SER A 90 -7.31 -10.73 1.43
C SER A 90 -6.75 -9.31 1.30
N LYS A 91 -5.53 -9.06 1.78
CA LYS A 91 -4.83 -7.78 1.71
C LYS A 91 -3.72 -7.74 0.67
N CYS A 92 -3.49 -8.82 -0.08
CA CYS A 92 -2.44 -8.87 -1.10
C CYS A 92 -1.03 -8.54 -0.56
N GLU A 93 -0.74 -8.89 0.69
CA GLU A 93 0.57 -8.69 1.32
C GLU A 93 1.50 -9.90 1.10
N ASP A 94 0.92 -11.05 0.76
CA ASP A 94 1.65 -12.29 0.56
C ASP A 94 1.98 -12.50 -0.91
N LYS A 95 3.23 -12.87 -1.19
CA LYS A 95 3.60 -13.38 -2.51
C LYS A 95 2.94 -14.75 -2.76
N CYS A 96 2.78 -15.13 -4.02
CA CYS A 96 2.36 -16.48 -4.35
C CYS A 96 3.25 -17.53 -3.66
N ALA A 97 2.61 -18.44 -2.92
CA ALA A 97 3.27 -19.50 -2.16
C ALA A 97 3.16 -20.85 -2.87
N ASN A 98 3.68 -21.92 -2.26
CA ASN A 98 3.56 -23.29 -2.77
C ASN A 98 4.07 -23.46 -4.21
N ASN A 99 5.15 -22.76 -4.55
CA ASN A 99 5.79 -22.81 -5.87
C ASN A 99 4.79 -22.45 -6.98
N THR A 100 3.99 -21.41 -6.76
CA THR A 100 3.06 -20.87 -7.75
C THR A 100 3.39 -19.43 -8.13
N TYR A 101 2.88 -18.99 -9.26
CA TYR A 101 3.12 -17.65 -9.80
C TYR A 101 1.96 -17.15 -10.65
N GLY A 102 2.03 -15.87 -11.02
CA GLY A 102 1.13 -15.23 -11.97
C GLY A 102 -0.20 -14.81 -11.35
N GLU A 103 -1.21 -14.63 -12.20
CA GLU A 103 -2.53 -14.22 -11.75
C GLU A 103 -3.16 -15.29 -10.84
N ASN A 104 -3.70 -14.86 -9.69
CA ASN A 104 -4.35 -15.75 -8.70
C ASN A 104 -3.48 -16.93 -8.24
N CYS A 105 -2.16 -16.88 -8.46
CA CYS A 105 -1.23 -17.94 -8.06
C CYS A 105 -1.62 -19.33 -8.58
N THR A 106 -2.15 -19.42 -9.80
CA THR A 106 -2.62 -20.70 -10.36
C THR A 106 -1.55 -21.45 -11.18
N ASN A 107 -0.53 -20.74 -11.67
CA ASN A 107 0.54 -21.37 -12.45
C ASN A 107 1.58 -21.95 -11.51
N ARG A 108 2.13 -23.14 -11.82
CA ARG A 108 3.14 -23.80 -10.99
C ARG A 108 4.53 -23.61 -11.59
N CYS A 109 5.50 -23.34 -10.73
CA CYS A 109 6.91 -23.34 -11.12
C CYS A 109 7.31 -24.69 -11.73
N SER A 110 8.23 -24.66 -12.69
CA SER A 110 8.79 -25.90 -13.23
C SER A 110 9.53 -26.66 -12.15
N VAL A 111 9.37 -27.99 -12.14
CA VAL A 111 10.19 -28.89 -11.31
C VAL A 111 11.67 -28.84 -11.67
N GLY A 112 12.00 -28.29 -12.84
CA GLY A 112 13.37 -28.05 -13.30
C GLY A 112 14.02 -26.81 -12.70
N CYS A 113 13.26 -25.89 -12.09
CA CYS A 113 13.85 -24.77 -11.36
C CYS A 113 14.60 -25.30 -10.14
N VAL A 114 15.77 -24.74 -9.82
CA VAL A 114 16.47 -25.04 -8.56
C VAL A 114 15.53 -24.72 -7.38
N GLY A 115 15.36 -25.67 -6.46
CA GLY A 115 14.45 -25.55 -5.33
C GLY A 115 12.97 -25.65 -5.69
N SER A 116 12.62 -25.91 -6.96
CA SER A 116 11.25 -25.77 -7.50
C SER A 116 10.65 -24.38 -7.27
N THR A 117 11.49 -23.37 -7.05
CA THR A 117 11.10 -21.98 -6.82
C THR A 117 11.26 -21.17 -8.09
N CYS A 118 10.35 -20.24 -8.31
CA CYS A 118 10.38 -19.32 -9.45
C CYS A 118 9.86 -17.95 -9.03
N ASN A 119 10.14 -16.93 -9.84
CA ASN A 119 9.63 -15.59 -9.62
C ASN A 119 8.10 -15.62 -9.54
N HIS A 120 7.55 -15.19 -8.41
CA HIS A 120 6.12 -15.24 -8.11
C HIS A 120 5.26 -14.45 -9.12
N VAL A 121 5.82 -13.47 -9.83
CA VAL A 121 5.12 -12.71 -10.87
C VAL A 121 5.27 -13.41 -12.23
N THR A 122 6.51 -13.63 -12.67
CA THR A 122 6.80 -14.00 -14.06
C THR A 122 6.91 -15.51 -14.30
N GLY A 123 7.18 -16.29 -13.25
CA GLY A 123 7.45 -17.72 -13.35
C GLY A 123 8.88 -18.10 -13.74
N ILE A 124 9.78 -17.11 -13.88
CA ILE A 124 11.17 -17.34 -14.27
C ILE A 124 11.96 -18.00 -13.13
N CYS A 125 12.75 -19.02 -13.43
CA CYS A 125 13.64 -19.67 -12.48
C CYS A 125 14.92 -18.82 -12.32
N GLU A 126 14.91 -17.89 -11.38
CA GLU A 126 16.02 -16.93 -11.17
C GLU A 126 17.29 -17.60 -10.63
N ASP A 127 17.14 -18.69 -9.87
CA ASP A 127 18.25 -19.49 -9.33
C ASP A 127 18.82 -20.51 -10.35
N GLY A 128 18.32 -20.48 -11.58
CA GLY A 128 18.73 -21.36 -12.66
C GLY A 128 18.06 -22.73 -12.65
N CYS A 129 18.62 -23.65 -13.44
CA CYS A 129 18.02 -24.93 -13.77
C CYS A 129 18.82 -26.11 -13.22
N TYR A 130 18.12 -27.16 -12.82
CA TYR A 130 18.74 -28.48 -12.65
C TYR A 130 19.27 -29.03 -13.98
N VAL A 131 20.25 -29.93 -13.90
CA VAL A 131 20.86 -30.56 -15.08
C VAL A 131 19.79 -31.22 -15.96
N GLY A 132 19.81 -30.93 -17.26
CA GLY A 132 18.84 -31.43 -18.23
C GLY A 132 17.65 -30.51 -18.49
N TYR A 133 17.53 -29.41 -17.73
CA TYR A 133 16.56 -28.34 -17.96
C TYR A 133 17.26 -27.08 -18.47
N GLN A 134 16.58 -26.33 -19.35
CA GLN A 134 17.16 -25.13 -19.98
C GLN A 134 16.11 -24.03 -20.18
N GLY A 135 16.60 -22.81 -20.44
CA GLY A 135 15.79 -21.61 -20.63
C GLY A 135 15.24 -21.00 -19.34
N ASN A 136 14.55 -19.87 -19.46
CA ASN A 136 14.09 -19.07 -18.32
C ASN A 136 13.07 -19.80 -17.42
N PHE A 137 12.38 -20.80 -17.96
CA PHE A 137 11.37 -21.58 -17.23
C PHE A 137 11.86 -22.98 -16.88
N CYS A 138 13.15 -23.28 -17.12
CA CYS A 138 13.75 -24.60 -16.90
C CYS A 138 12.83 -25.73 -17.34
N VAL A 139 12.51 -25.75 -18.63
CA VAL A 139 11.72 -26.81 -19.26
C VAL A 139 12.68 -27.80 -19.91
N THR A 140 12.27 -29.07 -20.01
CA THR A 140 13.00 -30.03 -20.84
C THR A 140 12.74 -29.69 -22.31
N ASP A 141 13.77 -29.73 -23.15
CA ASP A 141 13.59 -29.67 -24.61
C ASP A 141 12.66 -30.83 -25.05
N HIS A 142 11.36 -30.55 -25.19
CA HIS A 142 10.42 -31.51 -25.81
C HIS A 142 10.75 -31.76 -27.29
N TRP A 143 11.65 -30.97 -27.90
CA TRP A 143 12.00 -31.08 -29.32
C TRP A 143 13.18 -32.02 -29.62
N LYS A 144 13.99 -32.44 -28.64
CA LYS A 144 15.11 -33.37 -28.88
C LYS A 144 14.72 -34.85 -28.89
N ARG A 145 13.42 -35.18 -28.83
CA ARG A 145 12.91 -36.56 -28.92
C ARG A 145 11.91 -36.80 -30.07
N ALA A 146 11.94 -35.98 -31.12
CA ALA A 146 11.14 -36.21 -32.33
C ALA A 146 11.95 -36.51 -33.61
N THR A 147 13.30 -36.54 -33.57
CA THR A 147 14.14 -36.85 -34.76
C THR A 147 15.42 -37.62 -34.43
N SER A 148 15.32 -38.65 -33.60
CA SER A 148 16.37 -39.68 -33.51
C SER A 148 15.72 -41.05 -33.37
N THR A 149 14.97 -41.43 -34.40
CA THR A 149 14.78 -42.84 -34.73
C THR A 149 15.64 -43.08 -35.97
N LEU A 150 16.43 -44.16 -35.88
CA LEU A 150 17.50 -44.63 -36.77
C LEU A 150 17.27 -44.42 -38.27
#